data_AF-A0A0L8GGM6-F1
#
_entry.id   AF-A0A0L8GGM6-F1
#
_cell.length_a   1.000
_cell.length_b   1.000
_cell.length_c   1.000
_cell.angle_alpha   90.00
_cell.angle_beta   90.00
_cell.angle_gamma   90.00
#
_symmetry.space_group_name_H-M   'P 1'
#
loop_
_entity.id
_entity.type
_entity.pdbx_description
1 polymer ?
#
loop_
_entity_poly.entity_id
_entity_poly.type
_entity_poly.pdbx_seq_one_letter_code
_entity_poly.pdbx_strand_id
1 'polypeptide(L)'
;GGLWCNRTWDGIMCWDDTPASTTERQSCPHYIHGFKTSNFAVKTCTEEGVWYFNSKINKTWTDYSSCVQEFSSNFQDHLDRVNSITTFGYGASLVSLSAAIIIMISCRRFHYKSNILHINLFLAFCFRSIFALMRIYLFTYGYAMSIDMEEKGGLLIFKPGSHWQCRLLFTLFHYGIAVSQSWIFIEGLYLQMLFYRTLMTQQRGIKLYIIFGWSK
;
A
#
# COMPACT_ATOMS: atom_id res chain seq x y z
N GLY A 1 -17.72 37.39 -42.18
CA GLY A 1 -17.56 36.15 -41.40
C GLY A 1 -16.10 36.02 -41.05
N GLY A 2 -15.78 35.86 -39.76
CA GLY A 2 -14.40 35.61 -39.33
C GLY A 2 -14.02 34.14 -39.51
N LEU A 3 -12.73 33.83 -39.43
CA LEU A 3 -12.23 32.47 -39.28
C LEU A 3 -12.33 32.07 -37.80
N TRP A 4 -12.75 30.83 -37.54
CA TRP A 4 -12.95 30.28 -36.19
C TRP A 4 -12.49 28.83 -36.17
N CYS A 5 -11.95 28.41 -35.03
CA CYS A 5 -11.76 27.01 -34.71
C CYS A 5 -13.08 26.44 -34.18
N ASN A 6 -13.56 25.35 -34.79
CA ASN A 6 -14.79 24.68 -34.38
C ASN A 6 -14.65 24.00 -33.02
N ARG A 7 -15.76 23.93 -32.29
CA ARG A 7 -15.89 23.16 -31.04
C ARG A 7 -15.39 21.73 -31.21
N THR A 8 -14.52 21.29 -30.30
CA THR A 8 -13.87 19.97 -30.38
C THR A 8 -13.71 19.31 -29.01
N TRP A 9 -13.73 17.97 -29.00
CA TRP A 9 -13.41 17.15 -27.83
C TRP A 9 -12.00 16.57 -28.00
N ASP A 10 -11.09 16.88 -27.07
CA ASP A 10 -9.69 16.45 -27.16
C ASP A 10 -9.39 15.13 -26.43
N GLY A 11 -10.42 14.42 -25.96
CA GLY A 11 -10.29 13.23 -25.13
C GLY A 11 -10.35 13.50 -23.63
N ILE A 12 -10.12 14.76 -23.22
CA ILE A 12 -10.17 15.19 -21.83
C ILE A 12 -11.27 16.22 -21.63
N MET A 13 -11.31 17.33 -22.37
CA MET A 13 -12.30 18.41 -22.23
C MET A 13 -12.97 18.80 -23.56
N CYS A 14 -14.11 19.48 -23.45
CA CYS A 14 -14.82 20.06 -24.58
C CYS A 14 -14.41 21.52 -24.75
N TRP A 15 -13.84 21.86 -25.90
CA TRP A 15 -13.36 23.19 -26.25
C TRP A 15 -14.39 23.90 -27.10
N ASP A 16 -14.79 25.11 -26.73
CA ASP A 16 -15.79 25.91 -27.44
C ASP A 16 -15.26 26.52 -28.75
N ASP A 17 -16.16 27.11 -29.54
CA ASP A 17 -15.80 27.80 -30.77
C ASP A 17 -14.97 29.05 -30.47
N THR A 18 -13.75 29.12 -31.00
CA THR A 18 -12.77 30.15 -30.67
C THR A 18 -12.35 30.92 -31.92
N PRO A 19 -12.29 32.27 -31.90
CA PRO A 19 -11.84 33.05 -33.04
C PRO A 19 -10.41 32.70 -33.48
N ALA A 20 -10.11 32.82 -34.77
CA ALA A 20 -8.74 32.68 -35.27
C ALA A 20 -7.77 33.65 -34.57
N SER A 21 -6.51 33.22 -34.42
CA SER A 21 -5.45 33.94 -33.70
C SER A 21 -5.72 34.18 -32.19
N THR A 22 -6.65 33.45 -31.58
CA THR A 22 -6.94 33.55 -30.14
C THR A 22 -6.78 32.23 -29.41
N THR A 23 -6.74 32.30 -28.08
CA THR A 23 -6.50 31.15 -27.21
C THR A 23 -7.64 30.99 -26.23
N GLU A 24 -8.19 29.78 -26.17
CA GLU A 24 -9.24 29.40 -25.23
C GLU A 24 -8.62 28.89 -23.93
N ARG A 25 -9.22 29.24 -22.80
CA ARG A 25 -8.75 28.85 -21.46
C ARG A 25 -9.92 28.36 -20.63
N GLN A 26 -9.80 27.14 -20.13
CA GLN A 26 -10.81 26.54 -19.25
C GLN A 26 -10.16 26.00 -17.98
N SER A 27 -10.89 26.04 -16.87
CA SER A 27 -10.41 25.48 -15.60
C SER A 27 -10.16 23.98 -15.74
N CYS A 28 -9.12 23.48 -15.06
CA CYS A 28 -8.80 22.06 -15.12
C CYS A 28 -9.98 21.20 -14.57
N PRO A 29 -10.26 20.05 -15.20
CA PRO A 29 -11.42 19.23 -14.86
C PRO A 29 -11.34 18.61 -13.47
N HIS A 30 -12.44 18.66 -12.73
CA HIS A 30 -12.52 18.05 -11.39
C HIS A 30 -12.62 16.51 -11.41
N TYR A 31 -13.06 15.92 -12.52
CA TYR A 31 -13.19 14.45 -12.62
C TYR A 31 -11.84 13.73 -12.83
N ILE A 32 -10.76 14.46 -13.13
CA ILE A 32 -9.41 13.87 -13.25
C ILE A 32 -8.71 13.96 -11.91
N HIS A 33 -8.44 12.80 -11.32
CA HIS A 33 -7.73 12.73 -10.05
C HIS A 33 -6.27 13.22 -10.20
N GLY A 34 -5.83 14.11 -9.32
CA GLY A 34 -4.50 14.72 -9.35
C GLY A 34 -4.38 16.00 -10.20
N PHE A 35 -5.48 16.50 -10.76
CA PHE A 35 -5.50 17.81 -11.42
C PHE A 35 -5.82 18.94 -10.43
N LYS A 36 -5.12 20.06 -10.58
CA LYS A 36 -5.40 21.29 -9.82
C LYS A 36 -6.53 22.07 -10.48
N THR A 37 -7.74 21.95 -9.95
CA THR A 37 -8.94 22.68 -10.45
C THR A 37 -8.84 24.20 -10.35
N SER A 38 -7.92 24.73 -9.53
CA SER A 38 -7.61 26.16 -9.45
C SER A 38 -6.84 26.69 -10.66
N ASN A 39 -6.23 25.79 -11.45
CA ASN A 39 -5.43 26.15 -12.61
C ASN A 39 -6.24 26.00 -13.90
N PHE A 40 -5.64 26.37 -15.03
CA PHE A 40 -6.30 26.40 -16.33
C PHE A 40 -5.53 25.57 -17.35
N ALA A 41 -6.26 24.83 -18.18
CA ALA A 41 -5.74 24.29 -19.42
C ALA A 41 -5.94 25.30 -20.55
N VAL A 42 -5.09 25.22 -21.57
CA VAL A 42 -5.02 26.23 -22.63
C VAL A 42 -4.99 25.57 -24.00
N LYS A 43 -5.82 26.07 -24.94
CA LYS A 43 -5.83 25.60 -26.33
C LYS A 43 -5.81 26.77 -27.31
N THR A 44 -4.88 26.72 -28.26
CA THR A 44 -4.62 27.84 -29.18
C THR A 44 -5.24 27.58 -30.55
N CYS A 45 -5.99 28.57 -31.05
CA CYS A 45 -6.48 28.62 -32.43
C CYS A 45 -5.50 29.41 -33.30
N THR A 46 -5.07 28.85 -34.42
CA THR A 46 -4.15 29.53 -35.34
C THR A 46 -4.86 30.60 -36.17
N GLU A 47 -4.08 31.43 -36.88
CA GLU A 47 -4.62 32.46 -37.77
C GLU A 47 -5.42 31.88 -38.95
N GLU A 48 -5.12 30.63 -39.31
CA GLU A 48 -5.78 29.87 -40.37
C GLU A 48 -7.17 29.32 -39.94
N GLY A 49 -7.56 29.52 -38.67
CA GLY A 49 -8.82 28.99 -38.13
C GLY A 49 -8.77 27.49 -37.84
N VAL A 50 -7.58 26.94 -37.58
CA VAL A 50 -7.40 25.54 -37.19
C VAL A 50 -6.75 25.43 -35.81
N TRP A 51 -7.10 24.39 -35.06
CA TRP A 51 -6.49 24.14 -33.76
C TRP A 51 -5.00 23.87 -33.91
N TYR A 52 -4.19 24.44 -33.01
CA TYR A 52 -2.74 24.27 -33.03
C TYR A 52 -2.33 22.78 -33.09
N PHE A 53 -1.52 22.45 -34.09
CA PHE A 53 -1.09 21.10 -34.38
C PHE A 53 0.36 20.89 -33.93
N ASN A 54 0.60 19.85 -33.13
CA ASN A 54 1.95 19.51 -32.68
C ASN A 54 2.55 18.41 -33.56
N SER A 55 3.52 18.79 -34.39
CA SER A 55 4.18 17.89 -35.34
C SER A 55 4.92 16.72 -34.69
N LYS A 56 5.29 16.81 -33.41
CA LYS A 56 5.96 15.71 -32.70
C LYS A 56 5.00 14.56 -32.34
N ILE A 57 3.75 14.90 -32.06
CA ILE A 57 2.71 13.95 -31.58
C ILE A 57 1.71 13.64 -32.72
N ASN A 58 1.83 14.34 -33.85
CA ASN A 58 0.97 14.24 -35.02
C ASN A 58 -0.52 14.40 -34.68
N LYS A 59 -0.83 15.31 -33.73
CA LYS A 59 -2.19 15.59 -33.23
C LYS A 59 -2.35 17.06 -32.85
N THR A 60 -3.59 17.51 -32.81
CA THR A 60 -3.96 18.80 -32.20
C THR A 60 -3.59 18.81 -30.73
N TRP A 61 -2.98 19.88 -30.26
CA TRP A 61 -2.40 19.96 -28.93
C TRP A 61 -3.23 20.84 -27.99
N THR A 62 -3.10 20.56 -26.70
CA THR A 62 -3.71 21.30 -25.59
C THR A 62 -2.68 21.33 -24.46
N ASP A 63 -2.45 22.49 -23.85
CA ASP A 63 -1.55 22.64 -22.73
C ASP A 63 -2.24 22.30 -21.40
N TYR A 64 -1.89 21.15 -20.83
CA TYR A 64 -2.32 20.73 -19.50
C TYR A 64 -1.20 20.84 -18.44
N SER A 65 -0.05 21.44 -18.76
CA SER A 65 1.11 21.52 -17.85
C SER A 65 0.77 22.14 -16.49
N SER A 66 -0.09 23.16 -16.50
CA SER A 66 -0.57 23.83 -15.28
C SER A 66 -1.58 22.99 -14.49
N CYS A 67 -2.23 22.01 -15.10
CA CYS A 67 -3.22 21.16 -14.43
C CYS A 67 -2.56 20.03 -13.63
N VAL A 68 -1.41 19.52 -14.09
CA VAL A 68 -0.75 18.39 -13.45
C VAL A 68 -0.17 18.82 -12.10
N GLN A 69 -0.58 18.15 -11.03
CA GLN A 69 0.08 18.29 -9.74
C GLN A 69 1.41 17.53 -9.79
N GLU A 70 2.53 18.27 -9.74
CA GLU A 70 3.81 17.65 -9.43
C GLU A 70 3.71 16.97 -8.06
N PHE A 71 3.74 15.64 -8.05
CA PHE A 71 3.97 14.91 -6.83
C PHE A 71 5.36 15.29 -6.33
N SER A 72 5.43 15.82 -5.10
CA SER A 72 6.71 16.22 -4.54
C SER A 72 7.64 15.02 -4.45
N SER A 73 8.82 15.12 -5.06
CA SER A 73 9.88 14.11 -4.97
C SER A 73 10.18 13.72 -3.52
N ASN A 74 10.08 14.70 -2.62
CA ASN A 74 10.24 14.51 -1.18
C ASN A 74 9.32 13.41 -0.63
N PHE A 75 8.06 13.31 -1.07
CA PHE A 75 7.12 12.31 -0.57
C PHE A 75 7.54 10.88 -0.93
N GLN A 76 8.03 10.69 -2.15
CA GLN A 76 8.55 9.40 -2.61
C GLN A 76 9.81 9.01 -1.82
N ASP A 77 10.75 9.95 -1.66
CA ASP A 77 11.97 9.72 -0.88
C ASP A 77 11.68 9.38 0.59
N HIS A 78 10.67 10.02 1.20
CA HIS A 78 10.24 9.72 2.55
C HIS A 78 9.66 8.30 2.67
N LEU A 79 8.82 7.88 1.73
CA LEU A 79 8.24 6.54 1.72
C LEU A 79 9.30 5.46 1.55
N ASP A 80 10.26 5.66 0.65
CA ASP A 80 11.33 4.68 0.40
C ASP A 80 12.25 4.52 1.61
N ARG A 81 12.58 5.62 2.30
CA ARG A 81 13.33 5.57 3.56
C ARG A 81 12.60 4.79 4.65
N VAL A 82 11.31 5.08 4.84
CA VAL A 82 10.49 4.39 5.85
C VAL A 82 10.39 2.90 5.54
N ASN A 83 10.17 2.54 4.28
CA ASN A 83 10.11 1.14 3.85
C ASN A 83 11.45 0.41 4.07
N SER A 84 12.58 1.05 3.74
CA SER A 84 13.90 0.45 3.94
C SER A 84 14.19 0.13 5.40
N ILE A 85 13.96 1.10 6.29
CA ILE A 85 14.17 0.92 7.74
C ILE A 85 13.25 -0.20 8.28
N THR A 86 11.99 -0.18 7.86
CA THR A 86 10.99 -1.17 8.31
C THR A 86 11.34 -2.58 7.82
N THR A 87 11.84 -2.72 6.59
CA THR A 87 12.26 -4.01 6.01
C THR A 87 13.42 -4.62 6.79
N PHE A 88 14.46 -3.81 7.06
CA PHE A 88 15.60 -4.26 7.84
C PHE A 88 15.19 -4.67 9.26
N GLY A 89 14.32 -3.88 9.91
CA GLY A 89 13.81 -4.17 11.25
C GLY A 89 13.07 -5.51 11.35
N TYR A 90 12.13 -5.78 10.44
CA TYR A 90 11.40 -7.06 10.44
C TYR A 90 12.29 -8.24 10.05
N GLY A 91 13.25 -8.05 9.13
CA GLY A 91 14.22 -9.08 8.77
C GLY A 91 15.12 -9.48 9.94
N ALA A 92 15.74 -8.50 10.60
CA ALA A 92 16.61 -8.74 11.76
C ALA A 92 15.85 -9.40 12.92
N SER A 93 14.59 -8.98 13.16
CA SER A 93 13.73 -9.57 14.18
C SER A 93 13.38 -11.03 13.87
N LEU A 94 13.08 -11.35 12.62
CA LEU A 94 12.77 -12.72 12.21
C LEU A 94 13.97 -13.66 12.42
N VAL A 95 15.18 -13.21 12.05
CA VAL A 95 16.40 -14.00 12.24
C VAL A 95 16.66 -14.25 13.73
N SER A 96 16.62 -13.21 14.57
CA SER A 96 16.90 -13.35 16.00
C SER A 96 15.87 -14.23 16.72
N LEU A 97 14.58 -14.06 16.41
CA LEU A 97 13.50 -14.86 17.00
C LEU A 97 13.57 -16.32 16.55
N SER A 98 13.89 -16.57 15.28
CA SER A 98 14.06 -17.94 14.79
C SER A 98 15.20 -18.67 15.50
N ALA A 99 16.34 -17.99 15.71
CA ALA A 99 17.46 -18.54 16.47
C ALA A 99 17.07 -18.83 17.93
N ALA A 100 16.34 -17.92 18.59
CA ALA A 100 15.86 -18.12 19.95
C ALA A 100 14.93 -19.35 20.05
N ILE A 101 13.98 -19.51 19.11
CA ILE A 101 13.09 -20.67 19.05
C ILE A 101 13.89 -21.97 18.88
N ILE A 102 14.88 -21.99 17.98
CA ILE A 102 15.73 -23.17 17.74
C ILE A 102 16.51 -23.56 19.00
N ILE A 103 17.12 -22.59 19.70
CA ILE A 103 17.85 -22.83 20.94
C ILE A 103 16.92 -23.40 22.01
N MET A 104 15.74 -22.81 22.19
CA MET A 104 14.77 -23.26 23.19
C MET A 104 14.23 -24.66 22.92
N ILE A 105 14.01 -25.04 21.65
CA ILE A 105 13.55 -26.38 21.26
C ILE A 105 14.69 -27.41 21.41
N SER A 106 15.91 -27.05 21.01
CA SER A 106 17.07 -27.96 21.03
C SER A 106 17.53 -28.27 22.46
N CYS A 107 17.47 -27.28 23.36
CA CYS A 107 17.79 -27.48 24.77
C CYS A 107 16.60 -28.12 25.51
N ARG A 108 16.44 -29.44 25.38
CA ARG A 108 15.39 -30.25 26.04
C ARG A 108 15.28 -30.05 27.57
N ARG A 109 16.37 -29.57 28.20
CA ARG A 109 16.44 -29.21 29.64
C ARG A 109 15.56 -28.00 30.01
N PHE A 110 15.20 -27.15 29.04
CA PHE A 110 14.32 -26.00 29.19
C PHE A 110 12.86 -26.31 28.81
N HIS A 111 12.51 -27.56 28.49
CA HIS A 111 11.16 -27.95 28.08
C HIS A 111 10.18 -28.09 29.27
N TYR A 112 10.31 -27.21 30.26
CA TYR A 112 9.37 -27.06 31.37
C TYR A 112 8.18 -26.19 30.93
N LYS A 113 7.02 -26.38 31.57
CA LYS A 113 5.71 -25.76 31.25
C LYS A 113 5.76 -24.23 31.05
N SER A 114 6.74 -23.53 31.63
CA SER A 114 6.92 -22.07 31.49
C SER A 114 7.41 -21.63 30.11
N ASN A 115 8.14 -22.48 29.38
CA ASN A 115 8.77 -22.08 28.12
C ASN A 115 7.88 -22.28 26.89
N ILE A 116 6.75 -22.98 27.04
CA ILE A 116 5.73 -23.13 26.00
C ILE A 116 5.07 -21.79 25.69
N LEU A 117 4.88 -20.92 26.70
CA LEU A 117 4.26 -19.61 26.52
C LEU A 117 5.14 -18.69 25.68
N HIS A 118 6.42 -18.60 26.05
CA HIS A 118 7.41 -17.82 25.30
C HIS A 118 7.62 -18.35 23.87
N ILE A 119 7.61 -19.67 23.65
CA ILE A 119 7.69 -20.24 22.29
C ILE A 119 6.49 -19.80 21.43
N ASN A 120 5.27 -19.83 21.98
CA ASN A 120 4.08 -19.35 21.25
C ASN A 120 4.13 -17.84 20.99
N LEU A 121 4.62 -17.04 21.93
CA LEU A 121 4.85 -15.60 21.74
C LEU A 121 5.83 -15.36 20.58
N PHE A 122 6.99 -16.03 20.58
CA PHE A 122 7.99 -15.87 19.54
C PHE A 122 7.47 -16.34 18.17
N LEU A 123 6.69 -17.43 18.12
CA LEU A 123 6.03 -17.89 16.90
C LEU A 123 5.03 -16.85 16.35
N ALA A 124 4.26 -16.19 17.22
CA ALA A 124 3.34 -15.11 16.81
C ALA A 124 4.09 -13.91 16.20
N PHE A 125 5.25 -13.53 16.77
CA PHE A 125 6.09 -12.48 16.21
C PHE A 125 6.78 -12.88 14.89
N CYS A 126 7.20 -14.14 14.75
CA CYS A 126 7.70 -14.68 13.48
C CYS A 126 6.62 -14.59 12.39
N PHE A 127 5.41 -15.06 12.69
CA PHE A 127 4.27 -14.98 11.77
C PHE A 127 4.01 -13.54 11.34
N ARG A 128 3.89 -12.60 12.29
CA ARG A 128 3.72 -11.17 12.00
C ARG A 128 4.83 -10.62 11.10
N SER A 129 6.09 -10.96 11.36
CA SER A 129 7.23 -10.45 10.60
C SER A 129 7.25 -11.00 9.16
N ILE A 130 6.89 -12.28 8.97
CA ILE A 130 6.77 -12.89 7.64
C ILE A 130 5.70 -12.18 6.81
N PHE A 131 4.50 -11.97 7.35
CA PHE A 131 3.43 -11.29 6.61
C PHE A 131 3.72 -9.80 6.37
N ALA A 132 4.43 -9.14 7.30
CA ALA A 132 4.90 -7.77 7.09
C ALA A 132 5.90 -7.68 5.93
N LEU A 133 6.89 -8.58 5.88
CA LEU A 133 7.87 -8.64 4.80
C LEU A 133 7.22 -9.00 3.47
N MET A 134 6.29 -9.97 3.45
CA MET A 134 5.55 -10.36 2.25
C MET A 134 4.75 -9.18 1.68
N ARG A 135 4.08 -8.40 2.56
CA ARG A 135 3.40 -7.16 2.18
C ARG A 135 4.38 -6.15 1.58
N ILE A 136 5.48 -5.85 2.27
CA ILE A 136 6.46 -4.85 1.79
C ILE A 136 7.06 -5.27 0.45
N TYR A 137 7.42 -6.55 0.29
CA TYR A 137 7.93 -7.07 -0.97
C TYR A 137 6.93 -6.89 -2.12
N LEU A 138 5.64 -7.19 -1.90
CA LEU A 138 4.61 -7.05 -2.92
C LEU A 138 4.33 -5.60 -3.34
N PHE A 139 4.44 -4.64 -2.41
CA PHE A 139 4.24 -3.22 -2.69
C PHE A 139 5.48 -2.54 -3.28
N THR A 140 6.69 -2.83 -2.75
CA THR A 140 7.95 -2.20 -3.19
C THR A 140 8.41 -2.74 -4.55
N TYR A 141 8.26 -4.04 -4.82
CA TYR A 141 8.62 -4.62 -6.13
C TYR A 141 7.53 -4.43 -7.19
N GLY A 142 6.50 -3.62 -6.90
CA GLY A 142 5.49 -3.22 -7.87
C GLY A 142 4.57 -4.33 -8.33
N TYR A 143 4.65 -5.56 -7.80
CA TYR A 143 3.78 -6.67 -8.22
C TYR A 143 2.29 -6.36 -8.01
N ALA A 144 1.91 -5.68 -6.92
CA ALA A 144 0.52 -5.28 -6.73
C ALA A 144 0.03 -4.27 -7.78
N MET A 145 0.92 -3.46 -8.37
CA MET A 145 0.55 -2.49 -9.40
C MET A 145 0.73 -3.05 -10.82
N SER A 146 1.70 -3.93 -11.03
CA SER A 146 2.03 -4.53 -12.34
C SER A 146 1.22 -5.79 -12.66
N ILE A 147 0.77 -6.55 -11.65
CA ILE A 147 -0.17 -7.68 -11.85
C ILE A 147 -1.55 -7.14 -12.27
N ASP A 148 -1.89 -5.97 -11.77
CA ASP A 148 -3.19 -5.35 -11.99
C ASP A 148 -3.22 -4.52 -13.27
N MET A 149 -2.11 -4.33 -14.00
CA MET A 149 -2.07 -3.58 -15.26
C MET A 149 -1.89 -4.53 -16.45
N GLU A 150 -2.90 -4.61 -17.33
CA GLU A 150 -2.78 -5.23 -18.64
C GLU A 150 -2.59 -4.15 -19.69
N GLU A 151 -1.50 -4.24 -20.46
CA GLU A 151 -1.28 -3.38 -21.62
C GLU A 151 -2.17 -3.89 -22.77
N LYS A 152 -3.32 -3.24 -22.98
CA LYS A 152 -4.15 -3.46 -24.17
C LYS A 152 -4.07 -2.22 -25.07
N GLY A 153 -3.30 -2.34 -26.15
CA GLY A 153 -3.25 -1.33 -27.21
C GLY A 153 -2.64 0.01 -26.78
N GLY A 154 -1.62 0.01 -25.92
CA GLY A 154 -0.96 1.22 -25.43
C GLY A 154 -1.69 1.94 -24.29
N LEU A 155 -2.80 1.38 -23.79
CA LEU A 155 -3.51 1.85 -22.60
C LEU A 155 -3.29 0.83 -21.46
N LEU A 156 -2.80 1.29 -20.31
CA LEU A 156 -2.70 0.48 -19.09
C LEU A 156 -4.09 0.35 -18.49
N ILE A 157 -4.73 -0.81 -18.68
CA ILE A 157 -6.07 -1.08 -18.17
C ILE A 157 -5.94 -1.96 -16.94
N PHE A 158 -6.63 -1.59 -15.85
CA PHE A 158 -6.69 -2.43 -14.66
C PHE A 158 -7.36 -3.77 -15.00
N LYS A 159 -6.70 -4.91 -14.75
CA LYS A 159 -7.28 -6.24 -14.97
C LYS A 159 -8.54 -6.40 -14.11
N PRO A 160 -9.72 -6.62 -14.71
CA PRO A 160 -10.90 -6.95 -13.93
C PRO A 160 -10.75 -8.38 -13.39
N GLY A 161 -10.43 -8.50 -12.10
CA GLY A 161 -10.30 -9.77 -11.41
C GLY A 161 -10.55 -9.64 -9.91
N SER A 162 -11.01 -10.72 -9.26
CA SER A 162 -11.12 -10.75 -7.80
C SER A 162 -9.72 -10.95 -7.22
N HIS A 163 -9.09 -9.89 -6.70
CA HIS A 163 -7.78 -9.94 -6.05
C HIS A 163 -7.88 -10.59 -4.66
N TRP A 164 -8.38 -11.83 -4.61
CA TRP A 164 -8.57 -12.60 -3.37
C TRP A 164 -7.25 -12.81 -2.62
N GLN A 165 -6.13 -12.89 -3.35
CA GLN A 165 -4.78 -13.02 -2.79
C GLN A 165 -4.38 -11.78 -1.98
N CYS A 166 -4.63 -10.58 -2.51
CA CYS A 166 -4.36 -9.33 -1.80
C CYS A 166 -5.24 -9.23 -0.54
N ARG A 167 -6.54 -9.54 -0.66
CA ARG A 167 -7.46 -9.55 0.49
C ARG A 167 -7.03 -10.54 1.57
N LEU A 168 -6.63 -11.75 1.18
CA LEU A 168 -6.14 -12.77 2.10
C LEU A 168 -4.86 -12.32 2.80
N LEU A 169 -3.89 -11.76 2.06
CA LEU A 169 -2.64 -11.27 2.61
C LEU A 169 -2.86 -10.19 3.68
N PHE A 170 -3.71 -9.20 3.40
CA PHE A 170 -4.03 -8.14 4.36
C PHE A 170 -4.74 -8.70 5.59
N THR A 171 -5.64 -9.67 5.40
CA THR A 171 -6.34 -10.33 6.51
C THR A 171 -5.35 -11.09 7.39
N LEU A 172 -4.42 -11.85 6.81
CA LEU A 172 -3.37 -12.57 7.55
C LEU A 172 -2.39 -11.62 8.25
N PHE A 173 -2.04 -10.49 7.63
CA PHE A 173 -1.21 -9.47 8.26
C PHE A 173 -1.90 -8.87 9.50
N HIS A 174 -3.16 -8.48 9.38
CA HIS A 174 -3.94 -7.96 10.51
C HIS A 174 -4.13 -9.00 11.61
N TYR A 175 -4.41 -10.24 11.25
CA TYR A 175 -4.46 -11.37 12.17
C TYR A 175 -3.12 -11.55 12.90
N GLY A 176 -1.99 -11.49 12.19
CA GLY A 176 -0.66 -11.58 12.81
C GLY A 176 -0.39 -10.47 13.83
N ILE A 177 -0.86 -9.25 13.58
CA ILE A 177 -0.78 -8.15 14.57
C ILE A 177 -1.63 -8.50 15.80
N ALA A 178 -2.89 -8.87 15.61
CA ALA A 178 -3.82 -9.16 16.70
C ALA A 178 -3.35 -10.33 17.58
N VAL A 179 -2.87 -11.41 16.95
CA VAL A 179 -2.30 -12.57 17.64
C VAL A 179 -1.05 -12.17 18.41
N SER A 180 -0.11 -11.43 17.80
CA SER A 180 1.11 -10.99 18.51
C SER A 180 0.79 -10.15 19.76
N GLN A 181 -0.17 -9.23 19.68
CA GLN A 181 -0.61 -8.41 20.81
C GLN A 181 -1.32 -9.25 21.89
N SER A 182 -2.15 -10.21 21.46
CA SER A 182 -2.85 -11.12 22.38
C SER A 182 -1.88 -11.99 23.16
N TRP A 183 -0.81 -12.50 22.52
CA TRP A 183 0.22 -13.28 23.20
C TRP A 183 1.03 -12.46 24.21
N ILE A 184 1.39 -11.21 23.91
CA ILE A 184 2.04 -10.31 24.88
C ILE A 184 1.14 -10.14 26.12
N PHE A 185 -0.15 -9.92 25.90
CA PHE A 185 -1.12 -9.76 26.98
C PHE A 185 -1.25 -11.03 27.84
N ILE A 186 -1.32 -12.22 27.21
CA ILE A 186 -1.40 -13.50 27.92
C ILE A 186 -0.13 -13.75 28.75
N GLU A 187 1.05 -13.41 28.21
CA GLU A 187 2.31 -13.52 28.97
C GLU A 187 2.31 -12.59 30.19
N GLY A 188 1.86 -11.34 30.03
CA GLY A 188 1.70 -10.40 31.14
C GLY A 188 0.73 -10.90 32.21
N LEU A 189 -0.42 -11.44 31.81
CA LEU A 189 -1.39 -12.03 32.74
C LEU A 189 -0.84 -13.26 33.46
N TYR A 190 -0.10 -14.11 32.75
CA TYR A 190 0.52 -15.31 33.32
C TYR A 190 1.55 -14.94 34.40
N LEU A 191 2.39 -13.93 34.16
CA LEU A 191 3.35 -13.42 35.14
C LEU A 191 2.67 -12.84 36.38
N GLN A 192 1.63 -12.02 36.20
CA GLN A 192 0.85 -11.47 37.31
C GLN A 192 0.17 -12.57 38.14
N MET A 193 -0.37 -13.59 37.47
CA MET A 193 -1.03 -14.72 38.15
C MET A 193 -0.03 -15.55 38.96
N LEU A 194 1.19 -15.76 38.45
CA LEU A 194 2.26 -16.45 39.17
C LEU A 194 2.65 -15.72 40.47
N PHE A 195 2.70 -14.38 40.43
CA PHE A 195 3.04 -13.55 41.59
C PHE A 195 1.92 -13.54 42.65
N TYR A 196 0.66 -13.45 42.23
CA TYR A 196 -0.47 -13.30 43.15
C TYR A 196 -1.05 -14.63 43.66
N ARG A 197 -0.98 -15.72 42.88
CA ARG A 197 -1.58 -17.03 43.23
C ARG A 197 -0.61 -18.18 42.94
N THR A 198 0.24 -18.48 43.91
CA THR A 198 1.15 -19.65 43.89
C THR A 198 0.43 -21.01 43.98
N LEU A 199 -0.87 -21.07 44.29
CA LEU A 199 -1.61 -22.33 44.56
C LEU A 199 -2.68 -22.73 43.51
N MET A 200 -3.14 -21.85 42.62
CA MET A 200 -4.29 -22.12 41.71
C MET A 200 -3.91 -22.52 40.28
N THR A 201 -2.65 -22.34 39.89
CA THR A 201 -2.17 -22.57 38.51
C THR A 201 -1.89 -24.04 38.20
N GLN A 202 -1.92 -24.92 39.21
CA GLN A 202 -1.60 -26.35 39.03
C GLN A 202 -2.78 -27.18 38.51
N GLN A 203 -4.03 -26.70 38.62
CA GLN A 203 -5.23 -27.50 38.28
C GLN A 203 -6.07 -27.00 37.08
N ARG A 204 -6.09 -25.71 36.74
CA ARG A 204 -6.85 -25.23 35.55
C ARG A 204 -5.91 -25.04 34.35
N GLY A 205 -6.02 -25.98 33.42
CA GLY A 205 -5.05 -26.26 32.38
C GLY A 205 -4.69 -25.10 31.44
N ILE A 206 -3.39 -24.98 31.20
CA ILE A 206 -2.71 -24.15 30.19
C ILE A 206 -3.39 -24.21 28.80
N LYS A 207 -4.11 -25.29 28.49
CA LYS A 207 -4.86 -25.48 27.23
C LYS A 207 -5.88 -24.36 26.94
N LEU A 208 -6.59 -23.85 27.96
CA LEU A 208 -7.59 -22.77 27.78
C LEU A 208 -6.92 -21.44 27.37
N TYR A 209 -5.74 -21.13 27.94
CA TYR A 209 -4.98 -19.93 27.59
C TYR A 209 -4.38 -20.00 26.18
N ILE A 210 -3.90 -21.18 25.76
CA ILE A 210 -3.39 -21.40 24.40
C ILE A 210 -4.50 -21.21 23.36
N ILE A 211 -5.71 -21.72 23.63
CA ILE A 211 -6.86 -21.55 22.74
C ILE A 211 -7.21 -20.06 22.63
N PHE A 212 -7.25 -19.32 23.75
CA PHE A 212 -7.58 -17.90 23.74
C PHE A 212 -6.54 -17.03 23.01
N GLY A 213 -5.27 -17.45 22.98
CA GLY A 213 -4.20 -16.72 22.29
C GLY A 213 -4.23 -16.83 20.77
N TRP A 214 -4.78 -17.91 20.23
CA TRP A 214 -4.90 -18.15 18.78
C TRP A 214 -6.32 -17.95 18.24
N SER A 215 -7.36 -17.89 19.07
CA SER A 215 -8.76 -17.83 18.64
C SER A 215 -9.27 -16.41 18.32
N LYS A 216 -8.39 -15.45 18.01
CA LYS A 216 -8.71 -14.02 17.84
C LYS A 216 -8.53 -13.55 16.41
#